data_AF-A0A1A8IX11-F1
#
_entry.id   AF-A0A1A8IX11-F1
#
_cell.length_a   1.000
_cell.length_b   1.000
_cell.length_c   1.000
_cell.angle_alpha   90.00
_cell.angle_beta   90.00
_cell.angle_gamma   90.00
#
_symmetry.space_group_name_H-M   'P 1'
#
loop_
_entity.id
_entity.type
_entity.pdbx_description
1 polymer ?
#
loop_
_entity_poly.entity_id
_entity_poly.type
_entity_poly.pdbx_seq_one_letter_code
_entity_poly.pdbx_strand_id
1 'polypeptide(L)'
;MEDLHIQYVNLEQAENHERHRTDGFSSTEALVVRRGDPFRISVQLKGRPFNPRMDSLRIKVTLGRLYVTMPVTFSRKAPSSGWNAFMDPNDLDLQNPSIFICPPAFASVGCYKFQLCAFTQQGQRRCAVGDFIL
;
A
#
# COMPACT_ATOMS: atom_id res chain seq x y z
N MET A 1 9.24 -9.76 -23.70
CA MET A 1 9.52 -9.01 -22.48
C MET A 1 8.60 -9.57 -21.42
N GLU A 2 9.11 -9.98 -20.26
CA GLU A 2 8.25 -10.56 -19.21
C GLU A 2 7.27 -9.51 -18.67
N ASP A 3 6.05 -9.94 -18.40
CA ASP A 3 4.99 -9.08 -17.87
C ASP A 3 5.20 -8.83 -16.37
N LEU A 4 4.79 -7.64 -15.92
CA LEU A 4 4.84 -7.24 -14.52
C LEU A 4 3.65 -7.85 -13.77
N HIS A 5 3.92 -8.67 -12.75
CA HIS A 5 2.88 -9.29 -11.95
C HIS A 5 3.09 -9.04 -10.46
N ILE A 6 2.01 -8.73 -9.73
CA ILE A 6 2.01 -8.76 -8.27
C ILE A 6 1.81 -10.21 -7.86
N GLN A 7 2.82 -10.81 -7.24
CA GLN A 7 2.76 -12.18 -6.74
C GLN A 7 2.15 -12.23 -5.35
N TYR A 8 2.61 -11.34 -4.47
CA TYR A 8 2.23 -11.33 -3.08
C TYR A 8 2.35 -9.91 -2.49
N VAL A 9 1.55 -9.60 -1.48
CA VAL A 9 1.65 -8.37 -0.70
C VAL A 9 1.75 -8.75 0.77
N ASN A 10 2.85 -8.36 1.39
CA ASN A 10 3.05 -8.45 2.83
C ASN A 10 2.56 -7.16 3.51
N LEU A 11 1.76 -7.31 4.56
CA LEU A 11 1.28 -6.18 5.37
C LEU A 11 2.24 -5.77 6.48
N GLU A 12 3.41 -6.40 6.55
CA GLU A 12 4.46 -6.08 7.54
C GLU A 12 3.90 -5.99 8.97
N GLN A 13 3.08 -6.98 9.37
CA GLN A 13 2.23 -6.88 10.57
C GLN A 13 3.03 -6.58 11.83
N ALA A 14 4.14 -7.28 12.06
CA ALA A 14 4.97 -7.08 13.23
C ALA A 14 5.55 -5.65 13.30
N GLU A 15 6.19 -5.18 12.22
CA GLU A 15 6.75 -3.81 12.14
C GLU A 15 5.66 -2.75 12.34
N ASN A 16 4.52 -2.93 11.68
CA ASN A 16 3.43 -1.97 11.77
C ASN A 16 2.76 -1.98 13.14
N HIS A 17 2.57 -3.14 13.77
CA HIS A 17 1.99 -3.22 15.11
C HIS A 17 2.86 -2.53 16.14
N GLU A 18 4.17 -2.76 16.10
CA GLU A 18 5.13 -2.12 17.00
C GLU A 18 5.09 -0.58 16.81
N ARG A 19 5.18 -0.14 15.56
CA ARG A 19 5.19 1.29 15.22
C ARG A 19 3.89 2.00 15.60
N HIS A 20 2.76 1.33 15.42
CA HIS A 20 1.43 1.89 15.71
C HIS A 20 0.97 1.61 17.15
N ARG A 21 1.78 0.93 17.97
CA ARG A 21 1.43 0.53 19.34
C ARG A 21 0.10 -0.22 19.36
N THR A 22 0.03 -1.25 18.52
CA THR A 22 -1.13 -2.13 18.31
C THR A 22 -0.75 -3.60 18.47
N ASP A 23 0.39 -3.91 19.09
CA ASP A 23 0.89 -5.27 19.34
C ASP A 23 -0.08 -6.18 20.09
N GLY A 24 -0.99 -5.59 20.89
CA GLY A 24 -2.09 -6.31 21.55
C GLY A 24 -3.08 -6.96 20.57
N PHE A 25 -3.02 -6.62 19.28
CA PHE A 25 -3.83 -7.21 18.20
C PHE A 25 -3.03 -8.15 17.29
N SER A 26 -1.81 -8.53 17.66
CA SER A 26 -0.95 -9.46 16.89
C SER A 26 -1.56 -10.84 16.64
N SER A 27 -2.57 -11.23 17.42
CA SER A 27 -3.30 -12.48 17.24
C SER A 27 -4.45 -12.40 16.22
N THR A 28 -4.80 -11.21 15.74
CA THR A 28 -5.85 -11.05 14.72
C THR A 28 -5.27 -11.18 13.32
N GLU A 29 -6.02 -11.80 12.39
CA GLU A 29 -5.57 -11.94 11.00
C GLU A 29 -5.43 -10.60 10.26
N ALA A 30 -6.19 -9.58 10.69
CA ALA A 30 -6.17 -8.25 10.09
C ALA A 30 -5.04 -7.39 10.66
N LEU A 31 -4.41 -6.59 9.79
CA LEU A 31 -3.50 -5.54 10.25
C LEU A 31 -4.29 -4.46 11.01
N VAL A 32 -3.80 -4.03 12.17
CA VAL A 32 -4.41 -2.96 12.98
C VAL A 32 -3.42 -1.81 13.10
N VAL A 33 -3.79 -0.64 12.60
CA VAL A 33 -2.94 0.56 12.52
C VAL A 33 -3.74 1.78 12.96
N ARG A 34 -3.07 2.90 13.21
CA ARG A 34 -3.69 4.15 13.63
C ARG A 34 -3.68 5.16 12.49
N ARG A 35 -4.82 5.83 12.30
CA ARG A 35 -4.93 6.96 11.36
C ARG A 35 -3.96 8.09 11.73
N GLY A 36 -3.51 8.84 10.72
CA GLY A 36 -2.56 9.94 10.90
C GLY A 36 -1.10 9.54 10.77
N ASP A 37 -0.79 8.25 10.92
CA ASP A 37 0.55 7.71 10.76
C ASP A 37 0.65 6.76 9.56
N PRO A 38 1.77 6.77 8.81
CA PRO A 38 1.97 5.84 7.71
C PRO A 38 2.20 4.41 8.21
N PHE A 39 1.72 3.43 7.45
CA PHE A 39 2.07 2.01 7.63
C PHE A 39 2.69 1.44 6.36
N ARG A 40 3.56 0.46 6.51
CA ARG A 40 4.35 -0.13 5.42
C ARG A 40 3.66 -1.38 4.87
N ILE A 41 3.72 -1.57 3.56
CA ILE A 41 3.48 -2.86 2.91
C ILE A 41 4.67 -3.17 2.00
N SER A 42 4.98 -4.45 1.82
CA SER A 42 5.98 -4.90 0.85
C SER A 42 5.31 -5.69 -0.25
N VAL A 43 5.70 -5.45 -1.49
CA VAL A 43 5.08 -6.06 -2.66
C VAL A 43 6.09 -6.96 -3.32
N GLN A 44 5.82 -8.25 -3.43
CA GLN A 44 6.67 -9.15 -4.22
C GLN A 44 6.18 -9.16 -5.66
N LEU A 45 7.04 -8.75 -6.59
CA LEU A 45 6.75 -8.78 -8.02
C LEU A 45 7.32 -10.06 -8.64
N LYS A 46 6.65 -10.55 -9.70
CA LYS A 46 7.08 -11.67 -10.55
C LYS A 46 7.17 -11.22 -11.99
N GLY A 47 8.10 -11.82 -12.74
CA GLY A 47 8.46 -11.39 -14.08
C GLY A 47 9.53 -10.30 -13.98
N ARG A 48 9.28 -9.13 -14.60
CA ARG A 48 10.23 -8.01 -14.54
C ARG A 48 10.05 -7.10 -13.32
N PRO A 49 11.09 -6.36 -12.91
CA PRO A 49 10.99 -5.30 -11.90
C PRO A 49 10.04 -4.17 -12.30
N PHE A 50 9.58 -3.40 -11.30
CA PHE A 50 8.81 -2.18 -11.50
C PHE A 50 9.65 -1.11 -12.21
N ASN A 51 9.10 -0.50 -13.26
CA ASN A 51 9.73 0.63 -13.94
C ASN A 51 8.95 1.92 -13.66
N PRO A 52 9.49 2.84 -12.82
CA PRO A 52 8.85 4.12 -12.48
C PRO A 52 8.43 4.99 -13.68
N ARG A 53 9.07 4.81 -14.85
CA ARG A 53 8.82 5.61 -16.06
C ARG A 53 7.72 5.03 -16.94
N MET A 54 7.44 3.73 -16.82
CA MET A 54 6.51 3.02 -17.71
C MET A 54 5.31 2.44 -16.97
N ASP A 55 5.46 2.20 -15.67
CA ASP A 55 4.46 1.55 -14.85
C ASP A 55 3.88 2.52 -13.82
N SER A 56 2.64 2.27 -13.43
CA SER A 56 1.97 3.00 -12.36
C SER A 56 1.37 2.03 -11.36
N LEU A 57 1.54 2.34 -10.08
CA LEU A 57 0.86 1.65 -8.99
C LEU A 57 -0.22 2.57 -8.44
N ARG A 58 -1.42 2.01 -8.22
CA ARG A 58 -2.53 2.71 -7.58
C ARG A 58 -3.09 1.85 -6.47
N ILE A 59 -3.44 2.50 -5.38
CA ILE A 59 -4.13 1.88 -4.27
C ILE A 59 -5.55 2.40 -4.24
N LYS A 60 -6.51 1.49 -4.04
CA LYS A 60 -7.89 1.81 -3.71
C LYS A 60 -8.16 1.34 -2.29
N VAL A 61 -8.61 2.22 -1.42
CA VAL A 61 -9.08 1.88 -0.06
C VAL A 61 -10.60 2.02 0.00
N THR A 62 -11.27 1.09 0.66
CA THR A 62 -12.73 1.01 0.72
C THR A 62 -13.19 0.76 2.16
N LEU A 63 -14.13 1.58 2.64
CA LEU A 63 -14.84 1.41 3.91
C LEU A 63 -16.34 1.34 3.61
N GLY A 64 -16.92 0.14 3.68
CA GLY A 64 -18.31 -0.08 3.30
C GLY A 64 -18.57 0.32 1.84
N ARG A 65 -19.37 1.38 1.63
CA ARG A 65 -19.68 1.94 0.29
C ARG A 65 -18.77 3.11 -0.12
N LEU A 66 -17.95 3.61 0.80
CA LEU A 66 -17.04 4.72 0.56
C LEU A 66 -15.70 4.20 0.05
N TYR A 67 -15.07 4.90 -0.89
CA TYR A 67 -13.74 4.56 -1.35
C TYR A 67 -12.92 5.79 -1.75
N VAL A 68 -11.60 5.63 -1.71
CA VAL A 68 -10.62 6.58 -2.24
C VAL A 68 -9.63 5.80 -3.10
N THR A 69 -9.16 6.40 -4.19
CA THR A 69 -8.09 5.86 -5.02
C THR A 69 -6.95 6.87 -5.08
N MET A 70 -5.73 6.42 -4.83
CA MET A 70 -4.54 7.24 -4.83
C MET A 70 -3.42 6.59 -5.64
N PRO A 71 -2.60 7.37 -6.38
CA PRO A 71 -1.37 6.87 -6.98
C PRO A 71 -0.32 6.64 -5.90
N VAL A 72 0.59 5.69 -6.15
CA VAL A 72 1.82 5.54 -5.36
C VAL A 72 2.89 6.44 -5.97
N THR A 73 3.38 7.40 -5.22
CA THR A 73 4.40 8.36 -5.68
C THR A 73 5.81 7.97 -5.23
N PHE A 74 6.83 8.53 -5.88
CA PHE A 74 8.24 8.38 -5.47
C PHE A 74 8.71 9.58 -4.63
N SER A 75 7.87 10.06 -3.71
CA SER A 75 8.26 11.17 -2.85
C SER A 75 7.69 11.00 -1.46
N ARG A 76 8.54 11.23 -0.45
CA ARG A 76 8.15 11.30 0.96
C ARG A 76 7.24 12.50 1.27
N LYS A 77 7.11 13.46 0.35
CA LYS A 77 6.21 14.61 0.49
C LYS A 77 4.78 14.18 0.20
N ALA A 78 4.11 13.67 1.23
CA ALA A 78 2.68 13.47 1.23
C ALA A 78 1.95 14.82 1.09
N PRO A 79 0.98 14.98 0.16
CA PRO A 79 0.05 16.10 0.24
C PRO A 79 -0.74 15.97 1.54
N SER A 80 -0.74 17.04 2.35
CA SER A 80 -1.28 17.06 3.72
C SER A 80 -2.81 16.94 3.83
N SER A 81 -3.53 16.87 2.70
CA SER A 81 -4.98 17.02 2.65
C SER A 81 -5.78 15.72 2.54
N GLY A 82 -5.15 14.53 2.48
CA GLY A 82 -5.90 13.28 2.36
C GLY A 82 -5.07 12.01 2.31
N TRP A 83 -5.72 10.91 1.90
CA TRP A 83 -5.09 9.62 1.66
C TRP A 83 -4.00 9.74 0.61
N ASN A 84 -2.82 9.22 0.92
CA ASN A 84 -1.71 9.17 -0.02
C ASN A 84 -0.90 7.88 0.17
N ALA A 85 -0.07 7.56 -0.82
CA ALA A 85 0.83 6.44 -0.75
C ALA A 85 2.14 6.77 -1.49
N PHE A 86 3.26 6.30 -0.96
CA PHE A 86 4.58 6.58 -1.55
C PHE A 86 5.56 5.42 -1.39
N MET A 87 6.53 5.34 -2.30
CA MET A 87 7.75 4.55 -2.14
C MET A 87 8.88 5.48 -1.70
N ASP A 88 9.75 4.97 -0.83
CA ASP A 88 10.93 5.71 -0.42
C ASP A 88 11.99 5.69 -1.54
N PRO A 89 12.42 6.85 -2.07
CA PRO A 89 13.44 6.89 -3.13
C PRO A 89 14.82 6.36 -2.69
N ASN A 90 15.07 6.29 -1.38
CA ASN A 90 16.34 5.78 -0.85
C ASN A 90 16.33 4.25 -0.64
N ASP A 91 15.15 3.63 -0.72
CA ASP A 91 14.94 2.19 -0.54
C ASP A 91 14.24 1.61 -1.78
N LEU A 92 14.98 1.64 -2.90
CA LEU A 92 14.49 1.25 -4.23
C LEU A 92 14.80 -0.22 -4.53
N ASP A 93 14.24 -1.16 -3.77
CA ASP A 93 14.07 -2.52 -4.29
C ASP A 93 12.93 -2.52 -5.32
N LEU A 94 13.29 -2.46 -6.61
CA LEU A 94 12.30 -2.45 -7.70
C LEU A 94 11.68 -3.83 -7.95
N GLN A 95 12.23 -4.91 -7.40
CA GLN A 95 11.64 -6.25 -7.47
C GLN A 95 10.68 -6.47 -6.31
N ASN A 96 11.02 -5.96 -5.11
CA ASN A 96 10.21 -6.06 -3.91
C ASN A 96 9.91 -4.68 -3.30
N PRO A 97 9.19 -3.78 -3.98
CA PRO A 97 9.07 -2.42 -3.51
C PRO A 97 8.29 -2.30 -2.21
N SER A 98 8.81 -1.46 -1.33
CA SER A 98 8.14 -1.04 -0.11
C SER A 98 7.28 0.19 -0.36
N ILE A 99 6.00 0.11 0.02
CA ILE A 99 5.02 1.17 -0.14
C ILE A 99 4.52 1.59 1.25
N PHE A 100 4.55 2.88 1.52
CA PHE A 100 3.93 3.48 2.69
C PHE A 100 2.54 3.99 2.32
N ILE A 101 1.53 3.56 3.06
CA ILE A 101 0.15 4.05 2.94
C ILE A 101 -0.11 5.01 4.09
N CYS A 102 -0.58 6.21 3.77
CA CYS A 102 -0.78 7.29 4.74
C CYS A 102 -2.27 7.62 4.85
N PRO A 103 -2.98 7.05 5.83
CA PRO A 103 -4.31 7.50 6.20
C PRO A 103 -4.27 8.90 6.84
N PRO A 104 -5.14 9.84 6.46
CA PRO A 104 -5.21 11.14 7.11
C PRO A 104 -5.68 11.00 8.56
N ALA A 105 -5.28 11.92 9.45
CA ALA A 105 -5.67 11.89 10.87
C ALA A 105 -7.19 11.96 11.11
N PHE A 106 -7.95 12.48 10.14
CA PHE A 106 -9.41 12.53 10.15
C PHE A 106 -10.09 11.36 9.45
N ALA A 107 -9.35 10.33 9.02
CA ALA A 107 -9.95 9.12 8.44
C ALA A 107 -10.94 8.47 9.42
N SER A 108 -12.03 7.93 8.88
CA SER A 108 -12.98 7.14 9.66
C SER A 108 -12.28 5.89 10.24
N VAL A 109 -12.71 5.48 11.43
CA VAL A 109 -12.23 4.26 12.10
C VAL A 109 -13.09 3.09 11.63
N GLY A 110 -12.48 1.93 11.38
CA GLY A 110 -13.19 0.74 10.94
C GLY A 110 -12.36 -0.23 10.10
N CYS A 111 -13.03 -1.24 9.57
CA CYS A 111 -12.42 -2.26 8.71
C CYS A 111 -12.37 -1.78 7.26
N TYR A 112 -11.16 -1.59 6.75
CA TYR A 112 -10.87 -1.19 5.39
C TYR A 112 -10.43 -2.37 4.56
N LYS A 113 -10.88 -2.39 3.30
CA LYS A 113 -10.27 -3.20 2.25
C LYS A 113 -9.33 -2.32 1.44
N PHE A 114 -8.14 -2.80 1.11
CA PHE A 114 -7.31 -2.17 0.09
C PHE A 114 -7.11 -3.07 -1.11
N GLN A 115 -6.90 -2.43 -2.25
CA GLN A 115 -6.57 -3.06 -3.51
C GLN A 115 -5.38 -2.31 -4.12
N LEU A 116 -4.25 -2.98 -4.26
CA LEU A 116 -3.08 -2.47 -4.96
C LEU A 116 -3.13 -2.98 -6.40
N CYS A 117 -3.10 -2.09 -7.38
CA CYS A 117 -3.08 -2.45 -8.80
C CYS A 117 -1.84 -1.89 -9.50
N ALA A 118 -1.18 -2.75 -10.28
CA ALA A 118 -0.14 -2.38 -11.23
C ALA A 118 -0.75 -2.16 -12.62
N PHE A 119 -0.36 -1.07 -13.26
CA PHE A 119 -0.76 -0.69 -14.61
C PHE A 119 0.50 -0.55 -15.47
N THR A 120 0.54 -1.25 -16.59
CA THR A 120 1.60 -1.17 -17.60
C THR A 120 1.14 -0.39 -18.82
N GLN A 121 2.07 0.09 -19.66
CA GLN A 121 1.74 0.77 -20.93
C GLN A 121 0.87 -0.07 -21.88
N GLN A 122 0.92 -1.39 -21.75
CA GLN A 122 0.12 -2.33 -22.55
C GLN A 122 -1.31 -2.50 -22.03
N GLY A 123 -1.70 -1.74 -20.99
CA GLY A 123 -3.05 -1.77 -20.43
C GLY A 123 -3.34 -2.98 -19.54
N GLN A 124 -2.35 -3.85 -19.26
CA GLN A 124 -2.55 -4.93 -18.31
C GLN A 124 -2.74 -4.38 -16.90
N ARG A 125 -3.84 -4.79 -16.26
CA ARG A 125 -4.18 -4.49 -14.87
C ARG A 125 -4.08 -5.76 -14.06
N ARG A 126 -3.18 -5.79 -13.09
CA ARG A 126 -3.08 -6.87 -12.09
C ARG A 126 -3.20 -6.27 -10.71
N CYS A 127 -3.98 -6.90 -9.84
CA CYS A 127 -4.26 -6.35 -8.53
C CYS A 127 -4.12 -7.40 -7.43
N ALA A 128 -3.62 -6.98 -6.28
CA ALA A 128 -3.67 -7.70 -5.03
C ALA A 128 -4.64 -6.99 -4.08
N VAL A 129 -5.21 -7.75 -3.15
CA VAL A 129 -6.16 -7.27 -2.15
C VAL A 129 -5.70 -7.65 -0.75
N GLY A 130 -6.11 -6.87 0.23
CA GLY A 130 -5.95 -7.20 1.64
C GLY A 130 -6.81 -6.30 2.50
N ASP A 131 -6.80 -6.55 3.80
CA ASP A 131 -7.65 -5.85 4.75
C ASP A 131 -6.82 -5.25 5.89
N PHE A 132 -7.26 -4.13 6.43
CA PHE A 132 -6.66 -3.48 7.60
C PHE A 132 -7.72 -2.73 8.40
N ILE A 133 -7.45 -2.49 9.68
CA ILE A 133 -8.30 -1.76 10.60
C ILE A 133 -7.58 -0.45 10.95
N LEU A 134 -8.31 0.66 10.83
CA LEU A 134 -7.93 1.99 11.36
C LEU A 134 -8.69 2.31 12.63
#